data_AF-A0A960H4G8-F1
#
_entry.id   AF-A0A960H4G8-F1
#
_cell.length_a   1.000
_cell.length_b   1.000
_cell.length_c   1.000
_cell.angle_alpha   90.00
_cell.angle_beta   90.00
_cell.angle_gamma   90.00
#
_symmetry.space_group_name_H-M   'P 1'
#
loop_
_entity.id
_entity.type
_entity.pdbx_description
1 polymer ?
#
loop_
_entity_poly.entity_id
_entity_poly.type
_entity_poly.pdbx_seq_one_letter_code
_entity_poly.pdbx_strand_id
1 'polypeptide(L)'
;MNQQTGTPRTAGWTLLGPAFVAAIAYVDPGNVAANISAGSQFGFLLVWVIVAANAMAGLMQYLSAKLGLVTGRTLPEAVRDHTRTPTRIGYWVQAELVAIATDLAEVVGGAIALRLLFGLPLLLGGAITG
;
A
#
# COMPACT_ATOMS: atom_id res chain seq x y z
N MET A 1 -47.94 -0.62 5.02
CA MET A 1 -46.67 -0.16 4.41
C MET A 1 -45.52 -0.69 5.27
N ASN A 2 -45.11 -1.93 5.05
CA ASN A 2 -43.97 -2.56 5.73
C ASN A 2 -42.78 -2.55 4.78
N GLN A 3 -41.83 -1.65 4.98
CA GLN A 3 -40.51 -1.77 4.38
C GLN A 3 -39.54 -2.24 5.47
N GLN A 4 -39.32 -3.55 5.48
CA GLN A 4 -38.19 -4.19 6.14
C GLN A 4 -36.93 -3.80 5.35
N THR A 5 -36.20 -2.77 5.79
CA THR A 5 -34.85 -2.52 5.31
C THR A 5 -33.91 -3.50 6.00
N GLY A 6 -33.72 -4.67 5.37
CA GLY A 6 -32.74 -5.65 5.79
C GLY A 6 -31.36 -5.01 5.89
N THR A 7 -30.85 -4.89 7.11
CA THR A 7 -29.43 -4.63 7.34
C THR A 7 -28.65 -5.81 6.78
N PRO A 8 -27.63 -5.62 5.90
CA PRO A 8 -26.76 -6.71 5.53
C PRO A 8 -25.95 -7.11 6.77
N ARG A 9 -26.38 -8.16 7.46
CA ARG A 9 -25.69 -8.81 8.59
C ARG A 9 -24.53 -9.68 8.08
N THR A 10 -23.60 -9.10 7.34
CA THR A 10 -22.33 -9.75 6.97
C THR A 10 -21.21 -8.78 7.33
N ALA A 11 -21.01 -8.55 8.63
CA ALA A 11 -20.24 -7.41 9.13
C ALA A 11 -18.88 -7.76 9.76
N GLY A 12 -18.45 -9.02 9.78
CA GLY A 12 -17.16 -9.40 10.35
C GLY A 12 -16.10 -9.68 9.30
N TRP A 13 -16.26 -10.82 8.60
CA TRP A 13 -15.20 -11.42 7.81
C TRP A 13 -15.02 -10.82 6.41
N THR A 14 -16.10 -10.37 5.76
CA THR A 14 -16.03 -9.79 4.41
C THR A 14 -15.38 -8.40 4.39
N LEU A 15 -15.45 -7.64 5.49
CA LEU A 15 -14.75 -6.36 5.65
C LEU A 15 -13.24 -6.55 5.93
N LEU A 16 -12.77 -7.75 6.25
CA LEU A 16 -11.34 -8.01 6.43
C LEU A 16 -10.57 -8.04 5.11
N GLY A 17 -11.25 -8.28 3.98
CA GLY A 17 -10.61 -8.35 2.66
C GLY A 17 -9.79 -7.11 2.32
N PRO A 18 -10.38 -5.89 2.34
CA PRO A 18 -9.64 -4.66 2.10
C PRO A 18 -8.50 -4.40 3.10
N ALA A 19 -8.71 -4.75 4.38
CA ALA A 19 -7.69 -4.61 5.41
C ALA A 19 -6.49 -5.54 5.16
N PHE A 20 -6.75 -6.76 4.69
CA PHE A 20 -5.71 -7.72 4.34
C PHE A 20 -4.89 -7.30 3.12
N VAL A 21 -5.54 -6.77 2.08
CA VAL A 21 -4.85 -6.21 0.90
C VAL A 21 -3.94 -5.05 1.31
N ALA A 22 -4.42 -4.14 2.16
CA ALA A 22 -3.62 -3.04 2.68
C ALA A 22 -2.43 -3.53 3.54
N ALA A 23 -2.63 -4.59 4.34
CA ALA A 23 -1.57 -5.17 5.15
C ALA A 23 -0.47 -5.82 4.30
N ILE A 24 -0.82 -6.56 3.25
CA ILE A 24 0.17 -7.14 2.33
C ILE A 24 0.98 -6.04 1.64
N ALA A 25 0.31 -4.99 1.16
CA ALA A 25 0.99 -3.85 0.53
C ALA A 25 1.96 -3.12 1.48
N TYR A 26 1.78 -3.23 2.81
CA TYR A 26 2.69 -2.68 3.80
C TYR A 26 3.90 -3.57 4.10
N VAL A 27 3.81 -4.87 3.80
CA VAL A 27 4.88 -5.87 4.01
C VAL A 27 5.52 -6.20 2.66
N ASP A 28 5.84 -5.16 1.89
CA ASP A 28 6.50 -5.28 0.60
C ASP A 28 8.03 -5.46 0.78
N PRO A 29 8.73 -5.97 -0.24
CA PRO A 29 10.18 -6.16 -0.17
C PRO A 29 10.96 -4.86 0.07
N GLY A 30 10.43 -3.70 -0.36
CA GLY A 30 11.03 -2.39 -0.16
C GLY A 30 11.07 -1.99 1.31
N ASN A 31 9.95 -2.11 2.02
CA ASN A 31 9.88 -1.85 3.46
C ASN A 31 10.79 -2.81 4.26
N VAL A 32 10.84 -4.09 3.87
CA VAL A 32 11.75 -5.07 4.49
C VAL A 32 13.21 -4.67 4.29
N ALA A 33 13.60 -4.31 3.06
CA ALA A 33 14.97 -3.89 2.75
C ALA A 33 15.38 -2.62 3.52
N ALA A 34 14.49 -1.63 3.60
CA ALA A 34 14.73 -0.39 4.33
C ALA A 34 14.94 -0.66 5.84
N ASN A 35 14.08 -1.49 6.45
CA ASN A 35 14.17 -1.80 7.88
C ASN A 35 15.42 -2.63 8.22
N ILE A 36 15.80 -3.59 7.38
CA ILE A 36 17.03 -4.38 7.58
C ILE A 36 18.27 -3.49 7.44
N SER A 37 18.33 -2.65 6.40
CA SER A 37 19.43 -1.71 6.19
C SER A 37 19.57 -0.76 7.38
N ALA A 38 18.46 -0.13 7.78
CA ALA A 38 18.39 0.75 8.94
C ALA A 38 18.83 0.06 10.24
N GLY A 39 18.36 -1.17 10.49
CA GLY A 39 18.74 -1.95 11.67
C GLY A 39 20.22 -2.33 11.68
N SER A 40 20.80 -2.67 10.52
CA SER A 40 22.23 -3.00 10.42
C SER A 40 23.15 -1.81 10.67
N GLN A 41 22.71 -0.59 10.30
CA GLN A 41 23.52 0.62 10.44
C GLN A 41 23.30 1.32 11.78
N PHE A 42 22.08 1.34 12.29
CA PHE A 42 21.69 2.14 13.47
C PHE A 42 21.20 1.31 14.66
N GLY A 43 21.16 -0.02 14.55
CA GLY A 43 20.65 -0.90 15.60
C GLY A 43 19.19 -0.56 15.96
N PHE A 44 18.90 -0.46 17.26
CA PHE A 44 17.55 -0.17 17.77
C PHE A 44 17.18 1.33 17.77
N LEU A 45 18.07 2.22 17.32
CA LEU A 45 17.87 3.66 17.39
C LEU A 45 16.60 4.12 16.64
N LEU A 46 16.22 3.43 15.57
CA LEU A 46 15.11 3.81 14.69
C LEU A 46 13.79 3.10 15.00
N VAL A 47 13.72 2.28 16.05
CA VAL A 47 12.49 1.55 16.41
C VAL A 47 11.33 2.50 16.72
N TRP A 48 11.58 3.64 17.38
CA TRP A 48 10.54 4.63 17.64
C TRP A 48 9.98 5.24 16.35
N VAL A 49 10.82 5.38 15.30
CA VAL A 49 10.39 5.87 13.98
C VAL A 49 9.44 4.87 13.34
N ILE A 50 9.73 3.57 13.45
CA ILE A 50 8.86 2.50 12.95
C ILE A 50 7.49 2.54 13.63
N VAL A 51 7.46 2.72 14.96
CA VAL A 51 6.20 2.84 15.72
C VAL A 51 5.41 4.07 15.27
N ALA A 52 6.05 5.23 15.16
CA ALA A 52 5.41 6.45 14.70
C ALA A 52 4.89 6.33 13.25
N ALA A 53 5.67 5.71 12.36
CA ALA A 53 5.28 5.46 10.97
C ALA A 53 4.06 4.52 10.88
N ASN A 54 4.01 3.46 11.69
CA ASN A 54 2.86 2.55 11.75
C ASN A 54 1.60 3.26 12.26
N ALA A 55 1.72 4.12 13.28
CA ALA A 55 0.59 4.89 13.77
C ALA A 55 0.02 5.83 12.68
N MET A 56 0.89 6.51 11.93
CA MET A 56 0.48 7.36 10.82
C MET A 56 -0.11 6.56 9.64
N ALA A 57 0.46 5.40 9.32
CA ALA A 57 -0.07 4.50 8.29
C ALA A 57 -1.50 4.05 8.65
N GLY A 58 -1.73 3.64 9.91
CA GLY A 58 -3.06 3.27 10.40
C GLY A 58 -4.07 4.43 10.30
N LEU A 59 -3.65 5.65 10.64
CA LEU A 59 -4.50 6.85 10.49
C LEU A 59 -4.86 7.08 9.01
N MET A 60 -3.89 7.02 8.09
CA MET A 60 -4.13 7.24 6.67
C MET A 60 -5.01 6.17 6.03
N GLN A 61 -4.81 4.90 6.39
CA GLN A 61 -5.67 3.80 5.97
C GLN A 61 -7.11 3.98 6.48
N TYR A 62 -7.26 4.37 7.76
CA TYR A 62 -8.58 4.65 8.33
C TYR A 62 -9.29 5.80 7.62
N LEU A 63 -8.62 6.91 7.36
CA LEU A 63 -9.22 8.05 6.65
C LEU A 63 -9.59 7.70 5.21
N SER A 64 -8.74 6.96 4.51
CA SER A 64 -9.00 6.49 3.13
C SER A 64 -10.19 5.54 3.09
N ALA A 65 -10.26 4.58 4.02
CA ALA A 65 -11.40 3.68 4.16
C ALA A 65 -12.68 4.44 4.51
N LYS A 66 -12.61 5.40 5.44
CA LYS A 66 -13.76 6.22 5.84
C LYS A 66 -14.27 7.07 4.67
N LEU A 67 -13.38 7.66 3.87
CA LEU A 67 -13.75 8.40 2.67
C LEU A 67 -14.52 7.50 1.69
N GLY A 68 -13.98 6.33 1.37
CA GLY A 68 -14.62 5.36 0.47
C GLY A 68 -15.97 4.87 0.98
N LEU A 69 -16.07 4.57 2.28
CA LEU A 69 -17.30 4.09 2.92
C LEU A 69 -18.40 5.15 2.97
N VAL A 70 -18.06 6.41 3.27
CA VAL A 70 -19.04 7.49 3.46
C VAL A 70 -19.47 8.09 2.12
N THR A 71 -18.54 8.26 1.18
CA THR A 71 -18.81 8.97 -0.08
C THR A 71 -19.09 8.05 -1.26
N GLY A 72 -18.73 6.76 -1.15
CA GLY A 72 -18.77 5.81 -2.27
C GLY A 72 -17.76 6.12 -3.39
N ARG A 73 -16.80 7.02 -3.13
CA ARG A 73 -15.81 7.48 -4.11
C ARG A 73 -14.40 7.14 -3.64
N THR A 74 -13.51 6.95 -4.59
CA THR A 74 -12.07 6.82 -4.36
C THR A 74 -11.43 8.19 -4.09
N LEU A 75 -10.25 8.18 -3.49
CA LEU A 75 -9.50 9.39 -3.19
C LEU A 75 -9.16 10.22 -4.46
N PRO A 76 -8.75 9.60 -5.60
CA PRO A 76 -8.55 10.32 -6.85
C PRO A 76 -9.83 10.96 -7.42
N GLU A 77 -10.99 10.31 -7.28
CA GLU A 77 -12.28 10.88 -7.70
C GLU A 77 -12.66 12.09 -6.83
N ALA A 78 -12.50 11.98 -5.52
CA ALA A 78 -12.73 13.09 -4.61
C ALA A 78 -11.80 14.28 -4.91
N VAL A 79 -10.52 14.03 -5.19
CA VAL A 79 -9.55 15.08 -5.59
C VAL A 79 -9.95 15.69 -6.93
N ARG A 80 -10.37 14.88 -7.91
CA ARG A 80 -10.80 15.36 -9.24
C ARG A 80 -11.97 16.34 -9.14
N ASP A 81 -12.92 16.10 -8.25
CA ASP A 81 -14.11 16.95 -8.10
C ASP A 81 -13.81 18.31 -7.44
N HIS A 82 -12.73 18.40 -6.66
CA HIS A 82 -12.35 19.60 -5.90
C HIS A 82 -11.15 20.36 -6.50
N THR A 83 -10.58 19.90 -7.62
CA THR A 83 -9.36 20.49 -8.21
C THR A 83 -9.53 20.89 -9.67
N ARG A 84 -8.76 21.91 -10.08
CA ARG A 84 -8.70 22.34 -11.48
C ARG A 84 -7.88 21.33 -12.31
N THR A 85 -8.17 21.26 -13.62
CA THR A 85 -7.50 20.36 -14.57
C THR A 85 -5.97 20.26 -14.45
N PRO A 86 -5.18 21.35 -14.35
CA PRO A 86 -3.73 21.23 -14.22
C PRO A 86 -3.30 20.54 -12.91
N THR A 87 -3.94 20.84 -11.79
CA THR A 87 -3.66 20.21 -10.49
C THR A 87 -4.01 18.73 -10.50
N ARG A 88 -5.13 18.37 -11.13
CA ARG A 88 -5.54 16.97 -11.31
C ARG A 88 -4.49 16.17 -12.09
N ILE A 89 -3.97 16.74 -13.17
CA ILE A 89 -2.90 16.10 -13.96
C ILE A 89 -1.64 15.96 -13.12
N GLY A 90 -1.29 16.97 -12.32
CA GLY A 90 -0.16 16.89 -11.38
C GLY A 90 -0.28 15.73 -10.39
N TYR A 91 -1.44 15.58 -9.74
CA TYR A 91 -1.70 14.44 -8.84
C TYR A 91 -1.67 13.10 -9.56
N TRP A 92 -2.18 13.03 -10.80
CA TRP A 92 -2.12 11.82 -11.61
C TRP A 92 -0.68 11.42 -11.93
N VAL A 93 0.14 12.37 -12.42
CA VAL A 93 1.57 12.11 -12.70
C VAL A 93 2.30 11.66 -11.43
N GLN A 94 2.06 12.32 -10.30
CA GLN A 94 2.66 11.92 -9.03
C GLN A 94 2.26 10.49 -8.64
N ALA A 95 0.97 10.16 -8.73
CA ALA A 95 0.47 8.82 -8.39
C ALA A 95 1.09 7.75 -9.30
N GLU A 96 1.21 8.03 -10.60
CA GLU A 96 1.85 7.14 -11.57
C GLU A 96 3.32 6.89 -11.22
N LEU A 97 4.07 7.95 -10.89
CA LEU A 97 5.48 7.82 -10.48
C LEU A 97 5.63 7.00 -9.20
N VAL A 98 4.73 7.18 -8.23
CA VAL A 98 4.73 6.40 -6.98
C VAL A 98 4.40 4.92 -7.25
N ALA A 99 3.44 4.65 -8.15
CA ALA A 99 3.10 3.29 -8.55
C ALA A 99 4.27 2.57 -9.21
N ILE A 100 4.94 3.23 -10.17
CA ILE A 100 6.14 2.69 -10.85
C ILE A 100 7.27 2.44 -9.84
N ALA A 101 7.48 3.35 -8.88
CA ALA A 101 8.51 3.17 -7.86
C ALA A 101 8.23 1.96 -6.94
N THR A 102 6.95 1.72 -6.62
CA THR A 102 6.53 0.58 -5.79
C THR A 102 6.72 -0.73 -6.55
N ASP A 103 6.26 -0.78 -7.80
CA ASP A 103 6.43 -1.95 -8.69
C ASP A 103 7.91 -2.31 -8.88
N LEU A 104 8.77 -1.31 -9.11
CA LEU A 104 10.21 -1.51 -9.21
C LEU A 104 10.81 -2.14 -7.92
N ALA A 105 10.37 -1.69 -6.74
CA ALA A 105 10.84 -2.25 -5.47
C ALA A 105 10.40 -3.72 -5.30
N GLU A 106 9.17 -4.05 -5.70
CA GLU A 106 8.65 -5.42 -5.68
C GLU A 106 9.41 -6.34 -6.63
N VAL A 107 9.64 -5.91 -7.88
CA VAL A 107 10.39 -6.68 -8.88
C VAL A 107 11.84 -6.92 -8.43
N VAL A 108 12.53 -5.87 -7.94
CA VAL A 108 13.91 -6.01 -7.46
C VAL A 108 13.98 -6.91 -6.23
N GLY A 109 13.06 -6.73 -5.27
CA GLY A 109 12.99 -7.56 -4.08
C GLY A 109 12.69 -9.02 -4.40
N GLY A 110 11.76 -9.28 -5.31
CA GLY A 110 11.42 -10.61 -5.80
C GLY A 110 12.59 -11.28 -6.52
N ALA A 111 13.29 -10.56 -7.39
CA ALA A 111 14.48 -11.06 -8.08
C ALA A 111 15.59 -11.45 -7.10
N ILE A 112 15.82 -10.65 -6.04
CA ILE A 112 16.78 -10.96 -4.97
C ILE A 112 16.31 -12.20 -4.19
N ALA A 113 15.03 -12.30 -3.84
CA ALA A 113 14.48 -13.46 -3.15
C ALA A 113 14.66 -14.75 -3.94
N LEU A 114 14.37 -14.73 -5.25
CA LEU A 114 14.58 -15.88 -6.15
C LEU A 114 16.05 -16.27 -6.26
N ARG A 115 16.95 -15.28 -6.31
CA ARG A 115 18.39 -15.53 -6.30
C ARG A 115 18.83 -16.21 -5.00
N LEU A 116 18.31 -15.80 -3.85
CA LEU A 116 18.66 -16.38 -2.55
C LEU A 116 18.08 -17.80 -2.38
N LEU A 117 16.85 -18.04 -2.85
CA LEU A 117 16.16 -19.31 -2.67
C LEU A 117 16.61 -20.39 -3.66
N PHE A 118 16.83 -20.02 -4.93
CA PHE A 118 17.08 -20.96 -6.02
C PHE A 118 18.42 -20.73 -6.73
N GLY A 119 19.21 -19.73 -6.35
CA GLY A 119 20.48 -19.40 -6.99
C GLY A 119 20.34 -18.78 -8.38
N LEU A 120 19.14 -18.32 -8.76
CA LEU A 120 18.87 -17.79 -10.09
C LEU A 120 19.62 -16.47 -10.37
N PRO A 121 20.07 -16.22 -11.62
CA PRO A 121 20.63 -14.94 -12.02
C PRO A 121 19.61 -13.80 -11.86
N LEU A 122 20.05 -12.62 -11.42
CA LEU A 122 19.15 -11.47 -11.17
C LEU A 122 18.31 -11.07 -12.39
N LEU A 123 18.87 -11.13 -13.59
CA LEU A 123 18.15 -10.81 -14.82
C LEU A 123 16.99 -11.79 -15.07
N LEU A 124 17.21 -13.08 -14.79
CA LEU A 124 16.18 -14.10 -14.93
C LEU A 124 15.15 -14.00 -13.80
N GLY A 125 15.61 -13.72 -12.56
CA GLY A 125 14.72 -13.46 -11.43
C GLY A 125 13.81 -12.26 -11.68
N GLY A 126 14.37 -11.14 -12.18
CA GLY A 126 13.61 -9.94 -12.51
C GLY A 126 12.58 -10.18 -13.62
N ALA A 127 12.94 -10.93 -14.67
CA ALA A 127 12.03 -11.29 -15.75
C ALA A 127 10.94 -12.30 -15.35
N ILE A 128 11.08 -13.00 -14.21
CA ILE A 128 10.05 -13.89 -13.66
C ILE A 128 9.08 -13.10 -12.78
N THR A 129 9.56 -12.07 -12.08
CA THR A 129 8.77 -11.31 -11.11
C THR A 129 8.07 -10.08 -11.68
N GLY A 130 8.57 -9.50 -12.77
CA GLY A 130 7.94 -8.42 -13.52
C GLY A 130 7.54 -8.88 -14.92
#